data_AF-A0AA45C8X1-F1
#
_entry.id   AF-A0AA45C8X1-F1
#
_cell.length_a   1.000
_cell.length_b   1.000
_cell.length_c   1.000
_cell.angle_alpha   90.00
_cell.angle_beta   90.00
_cell.angle_gamma   90.00
#
_symmetry.space_group_name_H-M   'P 1'
#
loop_
_entity.id
_entity.type
_entity.pdbx_description
1 polymer ?
#
loop_
_entity_poly.entity_id
_entity_poly.type
_entity_poly.pdbx_seq_one_letter_code
_entity_poly.pdbx_strand_id
1 'polypeptide(L)'
;MKIESYETGPIGTNAYIIDEKIIIDPGYGISNYINKEKEYDVWLTHAHFDHIKGIKEIKVKNLYLHPKDYELLKDPEKNLSIYTNEPFTIDIPYKDISNITRFIHTPGHTPGSIIIILENNLFTGDTIFSDSIGRTDFPGSSYEDMEKSLIKVKEFLQKNKNIKNIYPGHMNKTTRELILETNPYLY
;
A
#
# COMPACT_ATOMS: atom_id res chain seq x y z
N MET A 1 -12.81 -14.33 4.49
CA MET A 1 -11.49 -13.92 4.00
C MET A 1 -10.44 -14.18 5.08
N LYS A 2 -9.37 -14.92 4.77
CA LYS A 2 -8.17 -15.11 5.60
C LYS A 2 -7.16 -14.01 5.24
N ILE A 3 -6.67 -13.29 6.23
CA ILE A 3 -5.65 -12.24 6.07
C ILE A 3 -4.45 -12.63 6.93
N GLU A 4 -3.28 -12.73 6.30
CA GLU A 4 -2.01 -12.90 6.98
C GLU A 4 -1.14 -11.66 6.73
N SER A 5 -0.40 -11.22 7.74
CA SER A 5 0.42 -10.00 7.71
C SER A 5 1.85 -10.37 8.06
N TYR A 6 2.79 -9.91 7.25
CA TYR A 6 4.21 -10.14 7.48
C TYR A 6 4.97 -8.83 7.32
N GLU A 7 5.78 -8.51 8.31
CA GLU A 7 6.75 -7.43 8.20
C GLU A 7 7.90 -7.91 7.30
N THR A 8 8.20 -7.13 6.27
CA THR A 8 9.16 -7.44 5.21
C THR A 8 10.17 -6.31 5.06
N GLY A 9 11.37 -6.65 4.59
CA GLY A 9 12.46 -5.70 4.40
C GLY A 9 13.03 -5.11 5.69
N PRO A 10 14.11 -4.32 5.57
CA PRO A 10 14.80 -3.73 6.72
C PRO A 10 14.08 -2.50 7.31
N ILE A 11 13.07 -1.95 6.63
CA ILE A 11 12.31 -0.77 7.07
C ILE A 11 10.87 -1.11 7.53
N GLY A 12 10.58 -2.40 7.71
CA GLY A 12 9.35 -2.86 8.34
C GLY A 12 8.09 -2.63 7.49
N THR A 13 8.15 -2.97 6.20
CA THR A 13 7.00 -2.87 5.28
C THR A 13 6.05 -4.04 5.51
N ASN A 14 4.77 -3.76 5.72
CA ASN A 14 3.75 -4.78 5.88
C ASN A 14 3.27 -5.30 4.52
N ALA A 15 3.56 -6.57 4.25
CA ALA A 15 2.94 -7.30 3.16
C ALA A 15 1.72 -8.08 3.67
N TYR A 16 0.63 -8.07 2.91
CA TYR A 16 -0.61 -8.78 3.28
C TYR A 16 -0.95 -9.87 2.29
N ILE A 17 -1.21 -11.07 2.79
CA ILE A 17 -1.62 -12.22 1.99
C ILE A 17 -3.11 -12.49 2.22
N ILE A 18 -3.89 -12.45 1.15
CA ILE A 18 -5.35 -12.64 1.18
C ILE A 18 -5.70 -13.97 0.54
N ASP A 19 -6.31 -14.86 1.32
CA ASP A 19 -6.76 -16.20 0.92
C ASP A 19 -5.68 -17.00 0.14
N GLU A 20 -4.41 -16.76 0.49
CA GLU A 20 -3.21 -17.32 -0.17
C GLU A 20 -3.13 -17.06 -1.68
N LYS A 21 -3.88 -16.10 -2.23
CA LYS A 21 -4.00 -15.84 -3.67
C LYS A 21 -3.55 -14.46 -4.09
N ILE A 22 -3.80 -13.47 -3.23
CA ILE A 22 -3.44 -12.08 -3.47
C ILE A 22 -2.36 -11.68 -2.48
N ILE A 23 -1.36 -10.94 -2.96
CA ILE A 23 -0.37 -10.28 -2.11
C ILE A 23 -0.52 -8.77 -2.30
N ILE A 24 -0.80 -8.06 -1.22
CA ILE A 24 -0.78 -6.60 -1.18
C ILE A 24 0.62 -6.17 -0.73
N ASP A 25 1.25 -5.28 -1.49
CA ASP A 25 2.55 -4.67 -1.19
C ASP A 25 3.67 -5.68 -0.84
N PRO A 26 4.08 -6.55 -1.78
CA PRO A 26 5.17 -7.51 -1.56
C PRO A 26 6.52 -6.81 -1.38
N GLY A 27 6.89 -6.55 -0.12
CA GLY A 27 8.22 -6.08 0.23
C GLY A 27 9.31 -7.17 0.22
N TYR A 28 10.55 -6.76 0.47
CA TYR A 28 11.72 -7.64 0.39
C TYR A 28 11.63 -8.82 1.38
N GLY A 29 11.88 -10.04 0.90
CA GLY A 29 11.82 -11.26 1.70
C GLY A 29 10.43 -11.88 1.83
N ILE A 30 9.41 -11.35 1.14
CA ILE A 30 8.05 -11.92 1.11
C ILE A 30 8.04 -13.41 0.72
N SER A 31 9.02 -13.83 -0.08
CA SER A 31 9.14 -15.21 -0.54
C SER A 31 9.37 -16.22 0.59
N ASN A 32 9.77 -15.78 1.79
CA ASN A 32 9.91 -16.64 2.97
C ASN A 32 8.57 -17.07 3.60
N TYR A 33 7.47 -16.39 3.24
CA TYR A 33 6.15 -16.58 3.85
C TYR A 33 5.12 -17.19 2.91
N ILE A 34 5.51 -17.45 1.66
CA ILE A 34 4.61 -17.95 0.60
C ILE A 34 5.17 -19.20 -0.08
N ASN A 35 4.32 -19.88 -0.86
CA ASN A 35 4.76 -20.91 -1.78
C ASN A 35 5.28 -20.28 -3.07
N LYS A 36 6.61 -20.21 -3.26
CA LYS A 36 7.26 -19.60 -4.43
C LYS A 36 6.87 -20.25 -5.78
N GLU A 37 6.38 -21.48 -5.77
CA GLU A 37 5.95 -22.15 -7.00
C GLU A 37 4.57 -21.70 -7.50
N LYS A 38 3.78 -21.07 -6.63
CA LYS A 38 2.44 -20.56 -6.95
C LYS A 38 2.52 -19.17 -7.56
N GLU A 39 1.62 -18.88 -8.49
CA GLU A 39 1.42 -17.53 -9.02
C GLU A 39 0.42 -16.74 -8.18
N TYR A 40 0.72 -15.46 -7.94
CA TYR A 40 -0.08 -14.57 -7.11
C TYR A 40 -0.57 -13.35 -7.90
N ASP A 41 -1.79 -12.90 -7.61
CA ASP A 41 -2.20 -11.55 -7.98
C ASP A 41 -1.54 -10.56 -7.01
N VAL A 42 -0.83 -9.56 -7.53
CA VAL A 42 -0.14 -8.55 -6.73
C VAL A 42 -0.89 -7.24 -6.82
N TRP A 43 -1.29 -6.69 -5.69
CA TRP A 43 -2.02 -5.42 -5.60
C TRP A 43 -1.14 -4.40 -4.88
N LEU A 44 -0.95 -3.24 -5.48
CA LEU A 44 -0.13 -2.19 -4.88
C LEU A 44 -1.01 -1.07 -4.33
N THR A 45 -0.76 -0.69 -3.08
CA THR A 45 -1.30 0.56 -2.51
C THR A 45 -0.59 1.77 -3.11
N HIS A 46 0.72 1.64 -3.37
CA HIS A 46 1.56 2.59 -4.09
C HIS A 46 2.88 1.91 -4.53
N ALA A 47 3.73 2.61 -5.27
CA ALA A 47 4.90 2.03 -5.94
C ALA A 47 6.27 2.51 -5.41
N HIS A 48 6.41 2.78 -4.11
CA HIS A 48 7.74 2.93 -3.50
C HIS A 48 8.46 1.59 -3.37
N PHE A 49 9.80 1.64 -3.38
CA PHE A 49 10.68 0.50 -3.55
C PHE A 49 10.41 -0.63 -2.55
N ASP A 50 10.10 -0.29 -1.31
CA ASP A 50 9.95 -1.23 -0.21
C ASP A 50 8.61 -1.98 -0.25
N HIS A 51 7.61 -1.45 -0.96
CA HIS A 51 6.34 -2.12 -1.26
C HIS A 51 6.39 -2.99 -2.53
N ILE A 52 7.43 -2.84 -3.36
CA ILE A 52 7.54 -3.51 -4.67
C ILE A 52 8.78 -4.41 -4.83
N LYS A 53 9.77 -4.35 -3.94
CA LYS A 53 11.03 -5.11 -4.08
C LYS A 53 10.77 -6.62 -4.16
N GLY A 54 9.83 -7.13 -3.35
CA GLY A 54 9.49 -8.55 -3.29
C GLY A 54 8.82 -9.09 -4.55
N ILE A 55 8.34 -8.23 -5.46
CA ILE A 55 7.82 -8.64 -6.77
C ILE A 55 8.85 -9.49 -7.53
N LYS A 56 10.16 -9.20 -7.37
CA LYS A 56 11.25 -9.94 -8.02
C LYS A 56 11.48 -11.35 -7.43
N GLU A 57 10.88 -11.66 -6.29
CA GLU A 57 11.08 -12.92 -5.56
C GLU A 57 9.96 -13.94 -5.77
N ILE A 58 8.89 -13.55 -6.48
CA ILE A 58 7.64 -14.31 -6.58
C ILE A 58 7.21 -14.48 -8.02
N LYS A 59 6.36 -15.49 -8.29
CA LYS A 59 5.70 -15.62 -9.60
C LYS A 59 4.46 -14.73 -9.61
N VAL A 60 4.50 -13.66 -10.40
CA VAL A 60 3.41 -12.69 -10.52
C VAL A 60 2.46 -13.13 -11.62
N LYS A 61 1.21 -13.42 -11.27
CA LYS A 61 0.14 -13.71 -12.23
C LYS A 61 -0.34 -12.43 -12.91
N ASN A 62 -0.63 -11.41 -12.10
CA ASN A 62 -1.05 -10.09 -12.54
C ASN A 62 -0.54 -9.06 -11.54
N LEU A 63 -0.10 -7.91 -12.04
CA LEU A 63 0.24 -6.74 -11.23
C LEU A 63 -0.87 -5.69 -11.37
N TYR A 64 -1.42 -5.22 -10.25
CA TYR A 64 -2.45 -4.20 -10.21
C TYR A 64 -1.95 -2.97 -9.45
N LEU A 65 -2.03 -1.79 -10.07
CA LEU A 65 -1.74 -0.53 -9.43
C LEU A 65 -2.63 0.59 -9.97
N HIS A 66 -2.61 1.74 -9.30
CA HIS A 66 -3.24 2.95 -9.80
C HIS A 66 -2.37 3.60 -10.90
N PRO A 67 -2.91 4.00 -12.07
CA PRO A 67 -2.10 4.46 -13.21
C PRO A 67 -1.15 5.63 -12.92
N LYS A 68 -1.46 6.48 -11.93
CA LYS A 68 -0.60 7.60 -11.53
C LYS A 68 0.75 7.18 -10.90
N ASP A 69 0.88 5.92 -10.49
CA ASP A 69 2.12 5.37 -9.93
C ASP A 69 2.92 4.54 -10.94
N TYR A 70 2.45 4.45 -12.19
CA TYR A 70 3.12 3.64 -13.20
C TYR A 70 4.58 4.05 -13.43
N GLU A 71 4.84 5.35 -13.47
CA GLU A 71 6.19 5.89 -13.69
C GLU A 71 7.15 5.55 -12.55
N LEU A 72 6.65 5.34 -11.32
CA LEU A 72 7.49 4.96 -10.18
C LEU A 72 8.09 3.57 -10.40
N LEU A 73 7.34 2.62 -10.99
CA LEU A 73 7.87 1.28 -11.31
C LEU A 73 9.10 1.34 -12.23
N LYS A 74 9.25 2.40 -13.02
CA LYS A 74 10.25 2.52 -14.08
C LYS A 74 11.42 3.45 -13.74
N ASP A 75 11.36 4.11 -12.60
CA ASP A 75 12.28 5.19 -12.28
C ASP A 75 12.79 5.02 -10.83
N PRO A 76 14.06 4.61 -10.64
CA PRO A 76 14.65 4.43 -9.32
C PRO A 76 14.67 5.67 -8.43
N GLU A 77 14.66 6.88 -9.00
CA GLU A 77 14.57 8.11 -8.21
C GLU A 77 13.15 8.30 -7.68
N LYS A 78 12.13 8.03 -8.50
CA LYS A 78 10.72 8.18 -8.11
C LYS A 78 10.24 7.09 -7.17
N ASN A 79 10.64 5.83 -7.38
CA ASN A 79 10.33 4.77 -6.41
C ASN A 79 11.25 4.77 -5.18
N LEU A 80 12.22 5.69 -5.10
CA LEU A 80 13.18 5.85 -4.00
C LEU A 80 14.20 4.72 -3.85
N SER A 81 14.25 3.74 -4.77
CA SER A 81 15.28 2.69 -4.72
C SER A 81 16.69 3.21 -4.97
N ILE A 82 16.84 4.44 -5.48
CA ILE A 82 18.13 5.14 -5.58
C ILE A 82 18.84 5.30 -4.24
N TYR A 83 18.10 5.32 -3.13
CA TYR A 83 18.65 5.39 -1.76
C TYR A 83 19.05 4.03 -1.20
N THR A 84 18.92 2.96 -2.00
CA THR A 84 19.36 1.61 -1.65
C THR A 84 20.67 1.26 -2.36
N ASN A 85 21.32 0.16 -1.94
CA ASN A 85 22.53 -0.33 -2.60
C ASN A 85 22.27 -0.90 -4.00
N GLU A 86 21.02 -1.18 -4.36
CA GLU A 86 20.64 -1.80 -5.63
C GLU A 86 19.37 -1.12 -6.19
N PRO A 87 19.50 0.08 -6.78
CA PRO A 87 18.41 0.77 -7.46
C PRO A 87 17.80 -0.11 -8.54
N PHE A 88 16.48 -0.07 -8.72
CA PHE A 88 15.81 -0.99 -9.62
C PHE A 88 14.52 -0.45 -10.23
N THR A 89 14.11 -1.14 -11.28
CA THR A 89 12.80 -1.00 -11.93
C THR A 89 12.05 -2.33 -11.91
N ILE A 90 10.74 -2.26 -12.14
CA ILE A 90 9.83 -3.39 -12.35
C ILE A 90 9.31 -3.33 -13.78
N ASP A 91 9.72 -4.31 -14.60
CA ASP A 91 9.30 -4.43 -16.00
C ASP A 91 8.30 -5.58 -16.17
N ILE A 92 7.15 -5.43 -15.51
CA ILE A 92 6.02 -6.37 -15.60
C ILE A 92 4.80 -5.57 -16.08
N PRO A 93 4.03 -6.08 -17.07
CA PRO A 93 2.79 -5.46 -17.46
C PRO A 93 1.83 -5.30 -16.27
N TYR A 94 1.27 -4.11 -16.11
CA TYR A 94 0.29 -3.86 -15.07
C TYR A 94 -1.14 -3.75 -15.62
N LYS A 95 -2.10 -3.87 -14.71
CA LYS A 95 -3.52 -3.61 -14.93
C LYS A 95 -3.96 -2.52 -13.97
N ASP A 96 -4.86 -1.64 -14.43
CA ASP A 96 -5.46 -0.64 -13.56
C ASP A 96 -6.33 -1.33 -12.49
N ILE A 97 -5.97 -1.12 -11.22
CA ILE A 97 -6.61 -1.71 -10.05
C ILE A 97 -8.09 -1.28 -9.91
N SER A 98 -8.49 -0.16 -10.51
CA SER A 98 -9.87 0.31 -10.48
C SER A 98 -10.87 -0.62 -11.15
N ASN A 99 -10.39 -1.54 -11.99
CA ASN A 99 -11.23 -2.51 -12.67
C ASN A 99 -11.51 -3.78 -11.85
N ILE A 100 -10.85 -3.98 -10.71
CA ILE A 100 -10.89 -5.26 -9.99
C ILE A 100 -11.32 -5.17 -8.52
N THR A 101 -11.23 -3.98 -7.90
CA THR A 101 -11.58 -3.82 -6.49
C THR A 101 -12.06 -2.42 -6.16
N ARG A 102 -12.71 -2.27 -5.01
CA ARG A 102 -13.08 -0.97 -4.46
C ARG A 102 -11.87 -0.36 -3.76
N PHE A 103 -11.63 0.91 -4.01
CA PHE A 103 -10.56 1.65 -3.37
C PHE A 103 -10.95 3.12 -3.18
N ILE A 104 -10.19 3.82 -2.35
CA ILE A 104 -10.20 5.27 -2.21
C ILE A 104 -8.89 5.76 -2.80
N HIS A 105 -8.93 6.55 -3.88
CA HIS A 105 -7.73 7.26 -4.32
C HIS A 105 -7.35 8.30 -3.27
N THR A 106 -6.12 8.20 -2.76
CA THR A 106 -5.56 8.98 -1.64
C THR A 106 -4.16 9.49 -1.98
N PRO A 107 -4.01 10.34 -3.01
CA PRO A 107 -2.70 10.90 -3.36
C PRO A 107 -2.16 11.76 -2.21
N GLY A 108 -0.83 11.90 -2.17
CA GLY A 108 -0.15 12.72 -1.18
C GLY A 108 1.19 12.14 -0.82
N HIS A 109 1.22 10.88 -0.36
CA HIS A 109 2.46 10.14 -0.18
C HIS A 109 3.12 9.81 -1.54
N THR A 110 2.31 9.34 -2.48
CA THR A 110 2.62 9.26 -3.92
C THR A 110 1.44 9.80 -4.74
N PRO A 111 1.61 10.09 -6.03
CA PRO A 111 0.50 10.49 -6.91
C PRO A 111 -0.59 9.42 -7.08
N GLY A 112 -0.22 8.14 -6.98
CA GLY A 112 -1.08 6.98 -7.19
C GLY A 112 -1.48 6.24 -5.91
N SER A 113 -1.11 6.73 -4.72
CA SER A 113 -1.52 6.12 -3.45
C SER A 113 -3.03 5.85 -3.37
N ILE A 114 -3.38 4.66 -2.93
CA ILE A 114 -4.77 4.23 -2.71
C ILE A 114 -4.93 3.53 -1.35
N ILE A 115 -6.18 3.54 -0.86
CA ILE A 115 -6.65 2.64 0.19
C ILE A 115 -7.54 1.58 -0.43
N ILE A 116 -7.15 0.30 -0.32
CA ILE A 116 -7.93 -0.83 -0.83
C ILE A 116 -8.99 -1.23 0.19
N ILE A 117 -10.23 -1.45 -0.26
CA ILE A 117 -11.37 -1.81 0.60
C ILE A 117 -11.75 -3.27 0.35
N LEU A 118 -11.59 -4.12 1.36
CA LEU A 118 -12.04 -5.52 1.33
C LEU A 118 -12.92 -5.83 2.55
N GLU A 119 -14.21 -6.03 2.31
CA GLU A 119 -15.23 -6.27 3.35
C GLU A 119 -15.22 -5.16 4.43
N ASN A 120 -14.77 -5.48 5.64
CA ASN A 120 -14.65 -4.57 6.78
C ASN A 120 -13.20 -4.15 7.07
N ASN A 121 -12.30 -4.31 6.09
CA ASN A 121 -10.87 -4.08 6.21
C ASN A 121 -10.41 -3.03 5.20
N LEU A 122 -9.57 -2.09 5.65
CA LEU A 122 -8.87 -1.15 4.79
C LEU A 122 -7.38 -1.45 4.79
N PHE A 123 -6.79 -1.56 3.60
CA PHE A 123 -5.34 -1.62 3.42
C PHE A 123 -4.88 -0.25 2.96
N THR A 124 -4.25 0.50 3.87
CA THR A 124 -4.10 1.94 3.71
C THR A 124 -2.79 2.37 3.06
N GLY A 125 -1.87 1.41 2.86
CA GLY A 125 -0.49 1.70 2.50
C GLY A 125 0.05 2.79 3.40
N ASP A 126 0.69 3.78 2.78
CA ASP A 126 1.31 4.89 3.48
C ASP A 126 0.43 6.15 3.47
N THR A 127 -0.89 5.99 3.39
CA THR A 127 -1.80 7.12 3.58
C THR A 127 -1.96 7.47 5.05
N ILE A 128 -2.34 6.47 5.86
CA ILE A 128 -2.67 6.68 7.27
C ILE A 128 -2.26 5.50 8.13
N PHE A 129 -1.66 5.83 9.28
CA PHE A 129 -1.21 4.91 10.33
C PHE A 129 -2.05 5.14 11.61
N SER A 130 -1.73 4.48 12.72
CA SER A 130 -2.53 4.60 13.96
C SER A 130 -2.55 6.01 14.54
N ASP A 131 -1.39 6.66 14.61
CA ASP A 131 -1.15 7.96 15.22
C ASP A 131 -0.34 8.91 14.31
N SER A 132 -0.15 8.53 13.05
CA SER A 132 0.62 9.29 12.07
C SER A 132 0.07 9.08 10.64
N ILE A 133 0.74 9.69 9.67
CA ILE A 133 0.48 9.60 8.23
C ILE A 133 1.79 9.30 7.49
N GLY A 134 1.70 8.90 6.23
CA GLY A 134 2.90 8.75 5.40
C GLY A 134 3.59 10.09 5.14
N ARG A 135 4.88 9.99 4.83
CA ARG A 135 5.72 11.14 4.49
C ARG A 135 5.26 11.84 3.22
N THR A 136 5.48 13.14 3.15
CA THR A 136 5.04 14.02 2.03
C THR A 136 6.16 14.96 1.57
N ASP A 137 7.41 14.54 1.79
CA ASP A 137 8.64 15.29 1.51
C ASP A 137 9.54 14.61 0.46
N PHE A 138 9.05 13.56 -0.20
CA PHE A 138 9.74 12.87 -1.29
C PHE A 138 9.35 13.39 -2.68
N PRO A 139 10.17 13.16 -3.72
CA PRO A 139 9.82 13.49 -5.09
C PRO A 139 8.44 12.93 -5.50
N GLY A 140 7.56 13.79 -6.01
CA GLY A 140 6.20 13.41 -6.42
C GLY A 140 5.16 13.36 -5.29
N SER A 141 5.57 13.50 -4.03
CA SER A 141 4.65 13.64 -2.90
C SER A 141 4.13 15.08 -2.76
N SER A 142 3.01 15.26 -2.05
CA SER A 142 2.29 16.52 -1.91
C SER A 142 1.51 16.56 -0.60
N TYR A 143 1.90 17.46 0.31
CA TYR A 143 1.19 17.64 1.58
C TYR A 143 -0.25 18.13 1.37
N GLU A 144 -0.47 19.04 0.42
CA GLU A 144 -1.82 19.54 0.10
C GLU A 144 -2.75 18.42 -0.40
N ASP A 145 -2.24 17.50 -1.22
CA ASP A 145 -3.01 16.33 -1.66
C ASP A 145 -3.25 15.35 -0.52
N MET A 146 -2.26 15.17 0.37
CA MET A 146 -2.40 14.35 1.56
C MET A 146 -3.51 14.90 2.47
N GLU A 147 -3.56 16.21 2.73
CA GLU A 147 -4.63 16.83 3.53
C GLU A 147 -6.02 16.57 2.91
N LYS A 148 -6.16 16.76 1.59
CA LYS A 148 -7.42 16.44 0.88
C LYS A 148 -7.78 14.96 0.98
N SER A 149 -6.79 14.08 0.88
CA SER A 149 -6.96 12.63 1.05
C SER A 149 -7.41 12.28 2.45
N LEU A 150 -6.82 12.87 3.49
CA LEU A 150 -7.17 12.62 4.89
C LEU A 150 -8.59 13.10 5.22
N ILE A 151 -9.02 14.25 4.69
CA ILE A 151 -10.42 14.70 4.80
C ILE A 151 -11.37 13.65 4.20
N LYS A 152 -11.07 13.17 3.00
CA LYS A 152 -11.86 12.12 2.32
C LYS A 152 -11.87 10.80 3.12
N VAL A 153 -10.75 10.42 3.71
CA VAL A 153 -10.62 9.23 4.58
C VAL A 153 -11.46 9.39 5.83
N LYS A 154 -11.38 10.54 6.52
CA LYS A 154 -12.20 10.84 7.71
C LYS A 154 -13.67 10.73 7.41
N GLU A 155 -14.14 11.40 6.36
CA GLU A 155 -15.55 11.35 5.94
C GLU A 155 -15.99 9.92 5.63
N PHE A 156 -15.13 9.15 4.94
CA PHE A 156 -15.41 7.76 4.61
C PHE A 156 -15.56 6.91 5.88
N LEU A 157 -14.61 7.01 6.83
CA LEU A 157 -14.65 6.27 8.08
C LEU A 157 -15.85 6.66 8.96
N GLN A 158 -16.24 7.93 8.98
CA GLN A 158 -17.43 8.39 9.69
C GLN A 158 -18.73 7.81 9.11
N LYS A 159 -18.83 7.75 7.77
CA LYS A 159 -20.00 7.22 7.05
C LYS A 159 -20.08 5.68 7.10
N ASN A 160 -18.95 4.98 7.11
CA ASN A 160 -18.88 3.51 6.99
C ASN A 160 -18.54 2.83 8.32
N LYS A 161 -19.54 2.74 9.22
CA LYS A 161 -19.39 2.12 10.55
C LYS A 161 -19.12 0.61 10.53
N ASN A 162 -19.26 -0.04 9.38
CA ASN A 162 -18.97 -1.46 9.20
C ASN A 162 -17.47 -1.75 9.07
N ILE A 163 -16.64 -0.75 8.74
CA ILE A 163 -15.19 -0.88 8.71
C ILE A 163 -14.71 -1.10 10.15
N LYS A 164 -13.86 -2.11 10.36
CA LYS A 164 -13.32 -2.46 11.68
C LYS A 164 -11.82 -2.33 11.74
N ASN A 165 -11.14 -2.85 10.72
CA ASN A 165 -9.70 -3.06 10.73
C ASN A 165 -9.01 -2.15 9.73
N ILE A 166 -7.86 -1.63 10.13
CA ILE A 166 -6.98 -0.82 9.30
C ILE A 166 -5.59 -1.50 9.27
N TYR A 167 -5.13 -1.76 8.06
CA TYR A 167 -3.92 -2.50 7.73
C TYR A 167 -2.94 -1.54 7.00
N PRO A 168 -2.06 -0.87 7.74
CA PRO A 168 -1.15 0.14 7.18
C PRO A 168 0.07 -0.46 6.48
N GLY A 169 0.69 0.32 5.59
CA GLY A 169 1.93 -0.07 4.89
C GLY A 169 3.12 -0.29 5.84
N HIS A 170 3.11 0.35 7.00
CA HIS A 170 4.10 0.15 8.07
C HIS A 170 3.43 0.20 9.45
N MET A 171 4.17 -0.16 10.49
CA MET A 171 3.70 -0.15 11.89
C MET A 171 2.58 -1.17 12.15
N ASN A 172 1.98 -1.10 13.34
CA ASN A 172 0.97 -2.05 13.76
C ASN A 172 -0.38 -1.83 13.08
N LYS A 173 -1.09 -2.94 12.83
CA LYS A 173 -2.52 -2.95 12.56
C LYS A 173 -3.27 -2.13 13.63
N THR A 174 -4.25 -1.35 13.19
CA THR A 174 -5.10 -0.52 14.06
C THR A 174 -6.58 -0.69 13.71
N THR A 175 -7.46 0.04 14.38
CA THR A 175 -8.91 -0.01 14.17
C THR A 175 -9.45 1.32 13.69
N ARG A 176 -10.62 1.27 13.06
CA ARG A 176 -11.36 2.48 12.67
C ARG A 176 -11.59 3.39 13.88
N GLU A 177 -12.02 2.81 15.00
CA GLU A 177 -12.32 3.55 16.22
C GLU A 177 -11.07 4.26 16.74
N LEU A 178 -9.95 3.55 16.84
CA LEU A 178 -8.71 4.10 17.36
C LEU A 178 -8.19 5.24 16.46
N ILE A 179 -8.15 5.06 15.14
CA ILE A 179 -7.72 6.12 14.21
C ILE A 179 -8.59 7.38 14.34
N LEU A 180 -9.91 7.23 14.43
CA LEU A 180 -10.82 8.38 14.57
C LEU A 180 -10.68 9.09 15.92
N GLU A 181 -10.23 8.39 16.96
CA GLU A 181 -10.04 8.92 18.31
C GLU A 181 -8.66 9.57 18.49
N THR A 182 -7.60 8.95 17.96
CA THR A 182 -6.22 9.28 18.33
C THR A 182 -5.37 9.87 17.22
N ASN A 183 -5.73 9.71 15.94
CA ASN A 183 -4.87 10.19 14.85
C ASN A 183 -4.94 11.73 14.75
N PRO A 184 -3.85 12.47 15.03
CA PRO A 184 -3.88 13.93 15.12
C PRO A 184 -4.06 14.62 13.76
N TYR A 185 -3.92 13.87 12.66
CA TYR A 185 -4.08 14.38 11.30
C TYR A 185 -5.52 14.27 10.78
N LEU A 186 -6.44 13.66 11.53
CA LEU A 186 -7.87 13.60 11.19
C LEU A 186 -8.69 14.70 11.90
N TYR A 187 -8.24 15.96 11.78
CA TYR A 187 -8.93 17.13 12.35
C TYR A 187 -10.27 17.45 11.68
#